data_AF-A0A6N7ALY9-F1
#
_entry.id   AF-A0A6N7ALY9-F1
#
_cell.length_a   1.000
_cell.length_b   1.000
_cell.length_c   1.000
_cell.angle_alpha   90.00
_cell.angle_beta   90.00
_cell.angle_gamma   90.00
#
_symmetry.space_group_name_H-M   'P 1'
#
loop_
_entity.id
_entity.type
_entity.pdbx_description
1 polymer ?
#
loop_
_entity_poly.entity_id
_entity_poly.type
_entity_poly.pdbx_seq_one_letter_code
_entity_poly.pdbx_strand_id
1 'polypeptide(L)'
;MKRLTAVLLAVVFVLGISVYVFAQNPEGTKSSMSVEQRKEKMITLIDERIKMLQEAKTCIEAAKTREDFRACKKNFREERRELREEMRERRGMKERRMNKPS
;
A
#
# COMPACT_ATOMS: atom_id res chain seq x y z
N MET A 1 -53.07 11.55 -15.70
CA MET A 1 -52.50 10.21 -15.43
C MET A 1 -51.37 9.83 -16.39
N LYS A 2 -51.54 9.90 -17.72
CA LYS A 2 -50.50 9.52 -18.72
C LYS A 2 -49.16 10.30 -18.61
N ARG A 3 -49.20 11.56 -18.19
CA ARG A 3 -47.98 12.38 -17.96
C ARG A 3 -47.22 11.96 -16.70
N LEU A 4 -47.93 11.51 -15.66
CA LEU A 4 -47.34 11.07 -14.41
C LEU A 4 -46.63 9.72 -14.59
N THR A 5 -47.22 8.81 -15.36
CA THR A 5 -46.63 7.51 -15.71
C THR A 5 -45.38 7.67 -16.58
N ALA A 6 -45.36 8.63 -17.51
CA ALA A 6 -44.19 8.90 -18.34
C ALA A 6 -43.01 9.45 -17.52
N VAL A 7 -43.28 10.33 -16.55
CA VAL A 7 -42.25 10.87 -15.63
C VAL A 7 -41.67 9.77 -14.74
N LEU A 8 -42.53 8.89 -14.19
CA LEU A 8 -42.07 7.77 -13.37
C LEU A 8 -41.18 6.80 -14.15
N LEU A 9 -41.55 6.47 -15.40
CA LEU A 9 -40.73 5.61 -16.26
C LEU A 9 -39.37 6.24 -16.60
N ALA A 10 -39.33 7.55 -16.86
CA ALA A 10 -38.09 8.26 -17.12
C ALA A 10 -37.15 8.27 -15.90
N VAL A 11 -37.69 8.46 -14.68
CA VAL A 11 -36.90 8.43 -13.44
C VAL A 11 -36.33 7.03 -13.19
N VAL A 12 -37.12 5.97 -13.38
CA VAL A 12 -36.62 4.58 -13.24
C VAL A 12 -35.54 4.28 -14.26
N PHE A 13 -35.69 4.76 -15.50
CA PHE A 13 -34.69 4.56 -16.55
C PHE A 13 -33.37 5.28 -16.26
N VAL A 14 -33.42 6.54 -15.79
CA VAL A 14 -32.22 7.30 -15.39
C VAL A 14 -31.51 6.65 -14.19
N LEU A 15 -32.27 6.17 -13.21
CA LEU A 15 -31.70 5.47 -12.05
C LEU A 15 -31.06 4.13 -12.44
N GLY A 16 -31.64 3.39 -13.39
CA GLY A 16 -31.10 2.12 -13.87
C GLY A 16 -29.76 2.26 -14.63
N ILE A 17 -29.59 3.33 -15.41
CA ILE A 17 -28.36 3.55 -16.20
C ILE A 17 -27.17 3.89 -15.30
N SER A 18 -27.39 4.53 -14.16
CA SER A 18 -26.31 4.91 -13.24
C SER A 18 -25.51 3.69 -12.72
N VAL A 19 -26.16 2.55 -12.49
CA VAL A 19 -25.51 1.33 -11.99
C VAL A 19 -24.56 0.71 -13.03
N TYR A 20 -24.88 0.80 -14.32
CA TYR A 20 -24.04 0.23 -15.39
C TYR A 20 -22.77 1.03 -15.65
N VAL A 21 -22.82 2.36 -15.51
CA VAL A 21 -21.65 3.24 -15.73
C VAL A 21 -20.57 3.02 -14.67
N PHE A 22 -20.93 2.67 -13.43
CA PHE A 22 -19.96 2.37 -12.38
C PHE A 22 -19.37 0.95 -12.45
N ALA A 23 -19.92 0.05 -13.26
CA ALA A 23 -19.47 -1.34 -13.37
C ALA A 23 -18.48 -1.59 -14.52
N GLN A 24 -18.33 -0.65 -15.46
CA GLN A 24 -17.53 -0.83 -16.67
C GLN A 24 -16.14 -0.19 -16.54
N ASN A 25 -15.32 -0.72 -15.63
CA ASN A 25 -13.87 -0.53 -15.64
C ASN A 25 -13.16 -1.86 -15.32
N PRO A 26 -13.10 -2.82 -16.27
CA PRO A 26 -12.25 -3.99 -16.14
C PRO A 26 -10.84 -3.66 -16.66
N GLU A 27 -10.20 -2.60 -16.16
CA GLU A 27 -8.77 -2.39 -16.43
C GLU A 27 -7.93 -3.30 -15.54
N GLY A 28 -7.53 -4.45 -16.09
CA GLY A 28 -6.23 -5.05 -15.83
C GLY A 28 -5.92 -5.49 -14.39
N THR A 29 -6.70 -6.41 -13.82
CA THR A 29 -6.39 -7.00 -12.51
C THR A 29 -5.25 -8.04 -12.57
N LYS A 30 -4.03 -7.62 -12.94
CA LYS A 30 -2.80 -8.36 -12.63
C LYS A 30 -2.31 -7.96 -11.23
N SER A 31 -3.04 -8.35 -10.19
CA SER A 31 -2.52 -8.38 -8.81
C SER A 31 -3.40 -9.28 -7.96
N SER A 32 -3.00 -10.54 -7.85
CA SER A 32 -3.70 -11.64 -7.17
C SER A 32 -3.69 -11.55 -5.63
N MET A 33 -3.70 -10.33 -5.06
CA MET A 33 -3.81 -10.13 -3.61
C MET A 33 -5.17 -9.56 -3.27
N SER A 34 -5.89 -10.25 -2.38
CA SER A 34 -7.16 -9.77 -1.83
C SER A 34 -6.95 -8.47 -1.03
N VAL A 35 -8.04 -7.72 -0.80
CA VAL A 35 -7.99 -6.48 -0.03
C VAL A 35 -7.47 -6.73 1.39
N GLU A 36 -7.86 -7.84 1.98
CA GLU A 36 -7.47 -8.29 3.31
C GLU A 36 -5.96 -8.53 3.37
N GLN A 37 -5.42 -9.25 2.38
CA GLN A 37 -3.99 -9.51 2.29
C GLN A 37 -3.18 -8.21 2.09
N ARG A 38 -3.74 -7.22 1.39
CA ARG A 38 -3.12 -5.90 1.26
C ARG A 38 -3.12 -5.14 2.58
N LYS A 39 -4.22 -5.18 3.34
CA LYS A 39 -4.33 -4.56 4.66
C LYS A 39 -3.30 -5.16 5.63
N GLU A 40 -3.29 -6.49 5.74
CA GLU A 40 -2.36 -7.21 6.61
C GLU A 40 -0.91 -6.84 6.28
N LYS A 41 -0.54 -6.89 5.00
CA LYS A 41 0.79 -6.48 4.56
C LYS A 41 1.13 -5.02 4.91
N MET A 42 0.18 -4.11 4.79
CA MET A 42 0.40 -2.70 5.16
C MET A 42 0.59 -2.54 6.67
N ILE A 43 -0.15 -3.30 7.48
CA ILE A 43 0.01 -3.32 8.93
C ILE A 43 1.41 -3.84 9.28
N THR A 44 1.85 -4.96 8.70
CA THR A 44 3.20 -5.49 8.93
C THR A 44 4.30 -4.46 8.62
N LEU A 45 4.18 -3.73 7.50
CA LEU A 45 5.14 -2.68 7.14
C LEU A 45 5.15 -1.51 8.13
N ILE A 46 4.00 -1.20 8.73
CA ILE A 46 3.89 -0.18 9.78
C ILE A 46 4.57 -0.68 11.05
N ASP A 47 4.32 -1.92 11.47
CA ASP A 47 4.89 -2.50 12.68
C ASP A 47 6.42 -2.58 12.59
N GLU A 48 6.96 -3.01 11.45
CA GLU A 48 8.42 -2.99 11.19
C GLU A 48 8.99 -1.58 11.32
N ARG A 49 8.28 -0.58 10.80
CA ARG A 49 8.71 0.82 10.90
C ARG A 49 8.65 1.36 12.32
N ILE A 50 7.63 0.98 13.08
CA ILE A 50 7.51 1.34 14.49
C ILE A 50 8.67 0.74 15.27
N LYS A 51 8.99 -0.54 15.03
CA LYS A 51 10.12 -1.23 15.69
C LYS A 51 11.44 -0.49 15.47
N MET A 52 11.82 -0.19 14.23
CA MET A 52 13.06 0.55 13.94
C MET A 52 13.10 1.93 14.62
N LEU A 53 11.95 2.62 14.68
CA LEU A 53 11.88 3.93 15.32
C LEU A 53 12.00 3.82 16.86
N GLN A 54 11.43 2.78 17.45
CA GLN A 54 11.57 2.51 18.88
C GLN A 54 13.01 2.15 19.24
N GLU A 55 13.66 1.29 18.45
CA GLU A 55 15.07 0.92 18.65
C GLU A 55 15.99 2.15 18.55
N ALA A 56 15.79 2.99 17.53
CA ALA A 56 16.53 4.24 17.38
C ALA A 56 16.27 5.20 18.56
N LYS A 57 15.01 5.31 19.01
CA LYS A 57 14.65 6.11 20.18
C LYS A 57 15.38 5.61 21.42
N THR A 58 15.31 4.32 21.73
CA THR A 58 15.97 3.72 22.88
C THR A 58 17.49 3.89 22.83
N CYS A 59 18.09 3.76 21.64
CA CYS A 59 19.53 4.02 21.47
C CYS A 59 19.88 5.47 21.81
N ILE A 60 19.11 6.43 21.29
CA ILE A 60 19.33 7.86 21.54
C ILE A 60 19.10 8.21 23.02
N GLU A 61 18.08 7.63 23.66
CA GLU A 61 17.81 7.83 25.09
C GLU A 61 18.93 7.26 25.99
N ALA A 62 19.58 6.17 25.56
CA ALA A 62 20.69 5.56 26.27
C ALA A 62 22.05 6.24 26.00
N ALA A 63 22.15 7.06 24.94
CA ALA A 63 23.39 7.71 24.54
C ALA A 63 23.84 8.74 25.58
N LYS A 64 25.07 8.59 26.10
CA LYS A 64 25.63 9.50 27.12
C LYS A 64 26.61 10.51 26.53
N THR A 65 27.17 10.19 25.36
CA THR A 65 28.18 10.98 24.69
C THR A 65 27.76 11.33 23.26
N ARG A 66 28.49 12.28 22.66
CA ARG A 66 28.28 12.66 21.26
C ARG A 66 28.63 11.52 20.32
N GLU A 67 29.62 10.73 20.69
CA GLU A 67 30.07 9.52 20.02
C GLU A 67 28.96 8.47 20.01
N ASP A 68 28.31 8.23 21.16
CA ASP A 68 27.17 7.29 21.27
C ASP A 68 26.01 7.73 20.37
N PHE A 69 25.66 9.03 20.39
CA PHE A 69 24.59 9.55 19.53
C PHE A 69 24.91 9.40 18.05
N ARG A 70 26.17 9.64 17.65
CA ARG A 70 26.63 9.42 16.26
C ARG A 70 26.54 7.94 15.87
N ALA A 71 26.88 7.03 16.77
CA ALA A 71 26.74 5.60 16.55
C ALA A 71 25.26 5.21 16.35
N CYS A 72 24.35 5.66 17.21
CA CYS A 72 22.90 5.44 17.04
C CYS A 72 22.39 5.93 15.68
N LYS A 73 22.80 7.14 15.27
CA LYS A 73 22.41 7.72 13.97
C LYS A 73 22.96 6.91 12.79
N LYS A 74 24.19 6.40 12.91
CA LYS A 74 24.82 5.58 11.87
C LYS A 74 24.09 4.25 11.73
N ASN A 75 23.85 3.54 12.83
CA ASN A 75 23.16 2.25 12.84
C ASN A 75 21.75 2.38 12.22
N PHE A 76 20.96 3.36 12.67
CA PHE A 76 19.62 3.59 12.10
C PHE A 76 19.66 3.92 10.60
N ARG A 77 20.71 4.59 10.12
CA ARG A 77 20.88 4.89 8.69
C ARG A 77 21.23 3.64 7.88
N GLU A 78 22.05 2.76 8.45
CA GLU A 78 22.46 1.49 7.83
C GLU A 78 21.27 0.53 7.73
N GLU A 79 20.54 0.30 8.81
CA GLU A 79 19.30 -0.52 8.81
C GLU A 79 18.30 -0.02 7.77
N ARG A 80 18.10 1.30 7.69
CA ARG A 80 17.19 1.90 6.71
C ARG A 80 17.68 1.75 5.27
N ARG A 81 19.00 1.70 5.07
CA ARG A 81 19.61 1.46 3.76
C ARG A 81 19.40 0.00 3.34
N GLU A 82 19.68 -0.94 4.23
CA GLU A 82 19.48 -2.37 3.99
C GLU A 82 18.03 -2.68 3.64
N LEU A 83 17.07 -2.15 4.41
CA LEU A 83 15.65 -2.34 4.12
C LEU A 83 15.26 -1.78 2.74
N ARG A 84 15.85 -0.65 2.33
CA ARG A 84 15.63 -0.08 0.98
C ARG A 84 16.22 -0.95 -0.11
N GLU A 85 17.40 -1.52 0.12
CA GLU A 85 18.06 -2.43 -0.82
C GLU A 85 17.25 -3.74 -0.95
N GLU A 86 16.83 -4.35 0.14
CA GLU A 86 15.95 -5.53 0.13
C GLU A 86 14.64 -5.26 -0.63
N MET A 87 14.00 -4.11 -0.39
CA MET A 87 12.80 -3.74 -1.13
C MET A 87 13.05 -3.53 -2.63
N ARG A 88 14.20 -2.98 -3.02
CA ARG A 88 14.58 -2.85 -4.44
C ARG A 88 14.79 -4.20 -5.08
N GLU A 89 15.49 -5.12 -4.41
CA GLU A 89 15.70 -6.49 -4.89
C GLU A 89 14.38 -7.25 -5.02
N ARG A 90 13.49 -7.17 -4.01
CA ARG A 90 12.16 -7.76 -4.08
C ARG A 90 11.33 -7.24 -5.24
N ARG A 91 11.43 -5.94 -5.56
CA ARG A 91 10.76 -5.35 -6.74
C ARG A 91 11.36 -5.88 -8.03
N GLY A 92 12.69 -5.89 -8.16
CA GLY A 92 13.38 -6.43 -9.34
C GLY A 92 13.08 -7.91 -9.57
N MET A 93 13.05 -8.73 -8.52
CA MET A 93 12.67 -10.15 -8.62
C MET A 93 11.23 -10.34 -9.09
N LYS A 94 10.29 -9.52 -8.59
CA LYS A 94 8.89 -9.56 -9.04
C LYS A 94 8.76 -9.17 -10.50
N GLU A 95 9.46 -8.12 -10.93
CA GLU A 95 9.46 -7.66 -12.32
C GLU A 95 10.01 -8.74 -13.26
N ARG A 96 11.11 -9.39 -12.89
CA ARG A 96 11.66 -10.54 -13.65
C ARG A 96 10.68 -11.71 -13.76
N ARG A 97 9.94 -12.01 -12.68
CA ARG A 97 8.90 -13.06 -12.70
C ARG A 97 7.72 -12.69 -13.61
N MET A 98 7.34 -11.42 -13.66
CA MET A 98 6.25 -10.95 -14.51
C MET A 98 6.62 -10.90 -16.01
N ASN A 99 7.92 -10.73 -16.33
CA ASN A 99 8.43 -10.65 -17.70
C ASN A 99 8.98 -11.98 -18.25
N LYS A 100 8.87 -13.10 -17.52
CA LYS A 100 9.31 -14.40 -18.04
C LYS A 100 8.29 -14.90 -19.08
N PRO A 101 8.67 -15.13 -20.35
CA PRO A 101 7.76 -15.68 -21.35
C PRO A 101 7.33 -17.09 -20.92
N SER A 102 6.03 -17.39 -21.14
CA SER A 102 5.42 -18.68 -20.84
C SER A 102 5.89 -19.76 -21.79
#